data_AF-A0A927SIW9-F1
#
_entry.id   AF-A0A927SIW9-F1
#
_cell.length_a   1.000
_cell.length_b   1.000
_cell.length_c   1.000
_cell.angle_alpha   90.00
_cell.angle_beta   90.00
_cell.angle_gamma   90.00
#
_symmetry.space_group_name_H-M   'P 1'
#
loop_
_entity.id
_entity.type
_entity.pdbx_description
1 polymer ?
#
loop_
_entity_poly.entity_id
_entity_poly.type
_entity_poly.pdbx_seq_one_letter_code
_entity_poly.pdbx_strand_id
1 'polypeptide(L)' 'NHAFLDGNKRIGLYVMLSFLEMNGIRIRCTDEELVYVGLSIADGKMGYEDLYNWVIEHEE' A
#
# COMPACT_ATOMS: atom_id res chain seq x y z
N ASN A 1 -8.00 -1.10 14.37
CA ASN A 1 -9.09 -0.14 14.12
C ASN A 1 -9.73 -0.45 12.77
N HIS A 2 -11.05 -0.66 12.73
CA HIS A 2 -11.85 -0.85 11.51
C HIS A 2 -12.88 0.27 11.45
N ALA A 3 -12.46 1.45 10.97
CA ALA A 3 -13.28 2.65 11.03
C ALA A 3 -14.45 2.63 10.02
N PHE A 4 -14.30 1.87 8.93
CA PHE A 4 -15.31 1.75 7.88
C PHE A 4 -16.02 0.39 7.94
N LEU A 5 -17.28 0.35 7.51
CA LEU A 5 -18.06 -0.90 7.33
C LEU A 5 -17.36 -1.87 6.37
N ASP A 6 -16.75 -1.35 5.30
CA ASP A 6 -15.90 -2.08 4.36
C ASP A 6 -14.86 -1.09 3.77
N GLY A 7 -13.85 -1.60 3.08
CA GLY A 7 -12.91 -0.78 2.32
C GLY A 7 -11.71 -0.29 3.10
N ASN A 8 -11.58 -0.62 4.39
CA ASN A 8 -10.44 -0.21 5.22
C ASN A 8 -9.07 -0.48 4.57
N LYS A 9 -8.94 -1.60 3.84
CA LYS A 9 -7.69 -1.98 3.16
C LYS A 9 -7.44 -1.11 1.91
N ARG A 10 -8.49 -0.92 1.11
CA ARG A 10 -8.46 -0.08 -0.11
C ARG A 10 -8.13 1.37 0.23
N ILE A 11 -8.80 1.94 1.24
CA ILE A 11 -8.54 3.32 1.66
C ILE A 11 -7.17 3.46 2.34
N GLY A 12 -6.71 2.46 3.09
CA GLY A 12 -5.37 2.46 3.69
C GLY A 12 -4.26 2.54 2.65
N LEU A 13 -4.34 1.69 1.61
CA LEU A 13 -3.41 1.75 0.49
C LEU A 13 -3.50 3.07 -0.27
N TYR A 14 -4.71 3.53 -0.57
CA TYR A 14 -4.90 4.79 -1.29
C TYR A 14 -4.28 5.97 -0.54
N VAL A 15 -4.50 6.06 0.78
CA VAL A 15 -3.90 7.10 1.63
C VAL A 15 -2.38 7.01 1.63
N MET A 16 -1.81 5.80 1.68
CA MET A 16 -0.36 5.60 1.58
C MET A 16 0.20 6.15 0.26
N LEU A 17 -0.38 5.76 -0.88
CA LEU A 17 0.06 6.20 -2.20
C LEU A 17 -0.07 7.73 -2.35
N SER A 18 -1.20 8.30 -1.95
CA SER A 18 -1.40 9.76 -1.99
C SER A 18 -0.41 10.50 -1.10
N PHE A 19 -0.11 9.96 0.09
CA PHE A 19 0.87 10.57 0.98
C PHE A 19 2.27 10.56 0.37
N LEU A 20 2.70 9.45 -0.22
CA LEU A 20 3.99 9.35 -0.90
C LEU A 20 4.06 10.33 -2.09
N GLU A 21 3.03 10.37 -2.93
CA GLU A 21 2.97 11.27 -4.09
C GLU A 21 3.04 12.74 -3.68
N MET A 22 2.34 13.13 -2.60
CA MET A 22 2.41 14.48 -2.04
C MET A 22 3.81 14.87 -1.55
N ASN A 23 4.65 13.89 -1.22
CA ASN A 23 6.05 14.08 -0.81
C ASN A 23 7.04 13.88 -1.97
N GLY A 24 6.57 13.74 -3.21
CA GLY A 24 7.41 13.60 -4.40
C GLY A 24 7.85 12.16 -4.71
N ILE A 25 7.38 11.17 -3.95
CA ILE A 25 7.66 9.75 -4.17
C ILE A 25 6.50 9.18 -4.99
N ARG A 26 6.75 8.85 -6.26
CA ARG A 26 5.73 8.27 -7.14
C ARG A 26 5.92 6.77 -7.22
N ILE A 27 4.85 6.03 -6.98
CA ILE A 27 4.86 4.57 -7.02
C ILE A 27 4.24 4.11 -8.33
N ARG A 28 4.99 3.33 -9.13
CA ARG A 28 4.50 2.68 -10.33
C ARG A 28 4.21 1.21 -10.05
N CYS A 29 2.93 0.85 -10.06
CA CYS A 29 2.46 -0.53 -9.87
C CYS A 29 1.11 -0.72 -10.57
N THR A 30 0.73 -1.98 -10.83
CA THR A 30 -0.60 -2.31 -11.35
C THR A 30 -1.65 -2.44 -10.23
N ASP A 31 -2.93 -2.44 -10.62
CA ASP A 31 -4.02 -2.69 -9.69
C ASP A 31 -3.92 -4.09 -9.04
N GLU A 32 -3.47 -5.10 -9.78
CA GLU A 32 -3.25 -6.44 -9.23
C GLU A 32 -2.16 -6.47 -8.16
N GLU A 33 -1.07 -5.74 -8.37
CA GLU A 33 0.02 -5.62 -7.39
C GLU A 33 -0.46 -4.91 -6.12
N LEU A 34 -1.24 -3.83 -6.27
CA LEU A 34 -1.84 -3.13 -5.12
C LEU A 34 -2.80 -4.03 -4.34
N VAL A 35 -3.63 -4.81 -5.02
CA VAL A 35 -4.51 -5.79 -4.36
C VAL A 35 -3.68 -6.84 -3.61
N TYR A 36 -2.63 -7.36 -4.23
CA TYR A 36 -1.73 -8.33 -3.60
C TYR A 36 -1.06 -7.78 -2.34
N VAL A 37 -0.48 -6.59 -2.40
CA VAL A 37 0.15 -5.91 -1.25
C VAL A 37 -0.86 -5.67 -0.14
N GLY A 38 -2.04 -5.13 -0.48
CA GLY A 38 -3.09 -4.85 0.50
C GLY A 38 -3.63 -6.10 1.21
N LEU A 39 -3.72 -7.22 0.49
CA LEU A 39 -4.09 -8.52 1.07
C LEU A 39 -2.95 -9.12 1.91
N SER A 40 -1.70 -8.99 1.47
CA SER A 40 -0.53 -9.55 2.17
C SER A 40 -0.22 -8.81 3.48
N ILE A 41 -0.46 -7.49 3.53
CA ILE A 41 -0.41 -6.73 4.80
C ILE A 41 -1.54 -7.19 5.73
N ALA A 42 -2.73 -7.40 5.16
CA ALA A 42 -3.92 -7.75 5.90
C ALA A 42 -3.90 -9.14 6.53
N ASP A 43 -3.28 -10.11 5.86
CA ASP A 43 -3.12 -11.48 6.36
C ASP A 43 -1.82 -11.70 7.13
N GLY A 44 -1.00 -10.64 7.27
CA GLY A 44 0.23 -10.63 8.06
C GLY A 44 1.44 -11.25 7.35
N LYS A 45 1.35 -11.57 6.06
CA LYS A 45 2.50 -12.07 5.27
C LYS A 45 3.52 -10.99 4.93
N MET A 46 3.09 -9.74 4.83
CA MET A 46 3.94 -8.59 4.52
C MET A 46 4.05 -7.69 5.74
N GLY A 47 5.27 -7.60 6.29
CA GLY A 47 5.60 -6.73 7.40
C GLY A 47 6.01 -5.32 6.94
N TYR A 48 6.49 -4.53 7.89
CA TYR A 48 6.99 -3.18 7.63
C TYR A 48 8.17 -3.19 6.65
N GLU A 49 9.18 -4.02 6.89
CA GLU A 49 10.38 -4.08 6.04
C GLU A 49 10.05 -4.54 4.61
N ASP A 50 9.14 -5.48 4.47
CA ASP A 50 8.70 -5.96 3.15
C ASP A 50 7.99 -4.83 2.38
N LEU A 51 7.07 -4.11 3.04
CA LEU A 51 6.37 -2.98 2.44
C LEU A 51 7.32 -1.82 2.12
N TYR A 52 8.29 -1.55 3.00
CA TYR A 52 9.32 -0.55 2.77
C TYR A 52 10.14 -0.88 1.52
N ASN A 53 10.65 -2.12 1.41
CA ASN A 53 11.39 -2.55 0.22
C ASN A 53 10.52 -2.49 -1.03
N TRP A 54 9.26 -2.90 -0.95
CA TRP A 54 8.31 -2.79 -2.07
C TRP A 54 8.16 -1.35 -2.54
N VAL A 55 8.02 -0.38 -1.62
CA VAL A 55 7.95 1.05 -1.96
C VAL A 55 9.21 1.51 -2.71
N ILE A 56 10.40 1.14 -2.22
CA ILE A 56 11.69 1.53 -2.84
C ILE A 56 11.86 0.89 -4.22
N GLU A 57 11.43 -0.36 -4.41
CA GLU A 57 11.52 -1.06 -5.69
C GLU A 57 10.59 -0.48 -6.76
N HIS A 58 9.51 0.18 -6.35
CA HIS A 58 8.46 0.70 -7.24
C HIS A 58 8.47 2.24 -7.33
N GLU A 59 9.42 2.91 -6.69
CA GLU A 59 9.63 4.36 -6.84
C GLU A 59 10.13 4.69 -8.26
N GLU A 60 9.50 5.67 -8.92
CA GLU A 60 9.88 6.17 -10.25
C GLU A 60 11.09 7.11 -10.26
#